data_AF-A0A941FL23-F1
#
_entry.id   AF-A0A941FL23-F1
#
_cell.length_a   1.000
_cell.length_b   1.000
_cell.length_c   1.000
_cell.angle_alpha   90.00
_cell.angle_beta   90.00
_cell.angle_gamma   90.00
#
_symmetry.space_group_name_H-M   'P 1'
#
loop_
_entity.id
_entity.type
_entity.pdbx_description
1 polymer ?
#
loop_
_entity_poly.entity_id
_entity_poly.type
_entity_poly.pdbx_seq_one_letter_code
_entity_poly.pdbx_strand_id
1 'polypeptide(L)' 'AKGVGLAGHFLKLYKELGLEHLIKEIHYIHEDLKVIMTALGCGNISELRKSKLVIKGNTYHWLSQRGIDCSAYAK' A
#
# COMPACT_ATOMS: atom_id res chain seq x y z
N ALA A 1 -6.96 5.36 0.78
CA ALA A 1 -6.35 6.64 0.35
C ALA A 1 -6.58 6.86 -1.15
N LYS A 2 -6.34 8.08 -1.67
CA LYS A 2 -6.38 8.38 -3.13
C LYS A 2 -4.98 8.42 -3.78
N GLY A 3 -3.92 8.42 -2.96
CA GLY A 3 -2.52 8.34 -3.34
C GLY A 3 -1.68 7.98 -2.11
N VAL A 4 -0.42 7.61 -2.32
CA VAL A 4 0.56 7.28 -1.28
C VAL A 4 1.86 8.02 -1.55
N GLY A 5 2.54 8.45 -0.49
CA GLY A 5 3.79 9.21 -0.59
C GLY A 5 4.95 8.45 0.03
N LEU A 6 6.11 8.50 -0.63
CA LEU A 6 7.37 7.91 -0.20
C LEU A 6 8.44 9.00 -0.25
N ALA A 7 9.21 9.17 0.83
CA ALA A 7 10.23 10.21 0.92
C ALA A 7 11.60 9.66 1.32
N GLY A 8 11.74 9.18 2.57
CA GLY A 8 13.04 8.80 3.13
C GLY A 8 13.80 7.75 2.30
N HIS A 9 13.10 6.73 1.81
CA HIS A 9 13.68 5.68 0.95
C HIS A 9 14.24 6.25 -0.35
N PHE A 10 13.44 7.02 -1.09
CA PHE A 10 13.85 7.64 -2.34
C PHE A 10 15.01 8.62 -2.18
N LEU A 11 14.97 9.44 -1.12
CA LEU A 11 16.06 10.38 -0.85
C LEU A 11 17.37 9.64 -0.54
N LYS A 12 17.31 8.58 0.26
CA LYS A 12 18.48 7.75 0.57
C LYS A 12 19.05 7.10 -0.69
N LEU A 13 18.20 6.46 -1.48
CA LEU A 13 18.60 5.73 -2.67
C LEU A 13 19.20 6.65 -3.75
N TYR A 14 18.63 7.85 -3.92
CA TYR A 14 19.22 8.88 -4.77
C TYR A 14 20.61 9.32 -4.30
N LYS A 15 20.78 9.56 -3.00
CA LYS A 15 22.07 10.00 -2.43
C LYS A 15 23.16 8.93 -2.57
N GLU A 16 22.80 7.66 -2.48
CA GLU A 16 23.76 6.55 -2.48
C GLU A 16 24.05 6.02 -3.88
N LEU A 17 23.04 5.96 -4.76
CA LEU A 17 23.11 5.25 -6.04
C LEU A 17 22.78 6.13 -7.27
N GLY A 18 22.39 7.39 -7.06
CA GLY A 18 22.10 8.35 -8.12
C GLY A 18 20.71 8.21 -8.77
N LEU A 19 20.47 9.04 -9.79
CA LEU A 19 19.16 9.21 -10.43
C LEU A 19 18.65 7.93 -11.12
N GLU A 20 19.51 7.24 -11.87
CA GLU A 20 19.13 6.04 -12.63
C GLU A 20 18.59 4.94 -11.71
N HIS A 21 19.24 4.73 -10.56
CA HIS A 21 18.77 3.77 -9.57
C HIS A 21 17.46 4.22 -8.94
N LEU A 22 17.27 5.52 -8.68
CA LEU A 22 15.99 6.04 -8.19
C LEU A 22 14.85 5.78 -9.16
N ILE A 23 15.04 6.06 -10.44
CA ILE A 23 14.02 5.82 -11.48
C ILE A 23 13.68 4.34 -11.53
N LYS A 24 14.70 3.47 -11.51
CA LYS A 24 14.54 2.02 -11.52
C LYS A 24 13.75 1.53 -10.30
N GLU A 25 14.05 2.04 -9.11
CA GLU A 25 13.34 1.71 -7.88
C GLU A 25 11.87 2.12 -7.92
N ILE A 26 11.56 3.31 -8.43
CA ILE A 26 10.18 3.77 -8.62
C ILE A 26 9.42 2.80 -9.52
N HIS A 27 10.01 2.39 -10.64
CA HIS A 27 9.40 1.40 -11.53
C HIS A 27 9.21 0.04 -10.85
N TYR A 28 10.16 -0.42 -10.04
CA TYR A 28 9.99 -1.67 -9.28
C TYR A 28 8.83 -1.62 -8.29
N ILE A 29 8.68 -0.52 -7.55
CA ILE A 29 7.53 -0.35 -6.65
C ILE A 29 6.20 -0.38 -7.43
N HIS A 30 6.16 0.19 -8.64
CA HIS A 30 4.98 0.10 -9.50
C HIS A 30 4.70 -1.34 -9.97
N GLU A 31 5.72 -2.11 -10.33
CA GLU A 31 5.56 -3.52 -10.71
C GLU A 31 5.15 -4.40 -9.51
N ASP A 32 5.75 -4.21 -8.34
CA ASP A 32 5.36 -4.93 -7.12
C ASP A 32 3.89 -4.67 -6.75
N LEU A 33 3.42 -3.43 -6.92
CA LEU A 33 2.00 -3.11 -6.74
C LEU A 33 1.11 -3.87 -7.73
N LYS A 34 1.52 -3.97 -9.00
CA LYS A 34 0.78 -4.77 -10.00
C LYS A 34 0.79 -6.26 -9.67
N VAL A 35 1.89 -6.80 -9.16
CA VAL A 35 1.98 -8.19 -8.71
C VAL A 35 0.99 -8.44 -7.56
N ILE A 36 0.96 -7.56 -6.56
CA ILE A 36 0.00 -7.63 -5.46
C ILE A 36 -1.44 -7.56 -5.98
N MET A 37 -1.73 -6.60 -6.88
CA MET A 37 -3.04 -6.47 -7.50
C MET A 37 -3.46 -7.72 -8.27
N THR A 38 -2.52 -8.33 -9.01
CA THR A 38 -2.75 -9.58 -9.76
C THR A 38 -3.08 -10.74 -8.81
N ALA A 39 -2.31 -10.90 -7.73
CA ALA A 39 -2.55 -11.93 -6.72
C ALA A 39 -3.91 -11.76 -6.02
N LEU A 40 -4.40 -10.52 -5.90
CA LEU A 40 -5.71 -10.19 -5.35
C LEU A 40 -6.83 -10.17 -6.39
N GLY A 41 -6.54 -10.47 -7.66
CA GLY A 41 -7.54 -10.45 -8.74
C GLY A 41 -8.10 -9.05 -9.06
N CYS A 42 -7.31 -8.00 -8.87
CA CYS A 42 -7.70 -6.60 -9.08
C CYS A 42 -7.08 -6.05 -10.37
N GLY A 43 -7.91 -5.63 -11.33
CA GLY A 43 -7.47 -5.05 -12.61
C GLY A 43 -7.18 -3.54 -12.55
N ASN A 44 -7.59 -2.85 -11.48
CA ASN A 44 -7.39 -1.41 -11.33
C ASN A 44 -7.40 -0.97 -9.84
N ILE A 45 -7.03 0.29 -9.59
CA ILE A 45 -6.96 0.87 -8.25
C ILE A 45 -8.34 0.92 -7.55
N SER A 46 -9.44 1.07 -8.31
CA SER A 46 -10.79 1.10 -7.73
C SER A 46 -11.15 -0.26 -7.11
N GLU A 47 -10.78 -1.35 -7.79
CA GLU A 47 -10.96 -2.73 -7.33
C GLU A 47 -10.05 -3.04 -6.13
N LEU A 48 -8.76 -2.67 -6.20
CA LEU A 48 -7.82 -2.85 -5.08
C LEU A 48 -8.34 -2.18 -3.80
N ARG A 49 -8.97 -1.01 -3.92
CA ARG A 49 -9.54 -0.28 -2.78
C ARG A 49 -10.74 -0.99 -2.13
N LYS A 50 -11.33 -1.97 -2.80
CA LYS A 50 -12.46 -2.79 -2.32
C LYS A 50 -12.03 -4.21 -1.95
N SER A 51 -10.74 -4.55 -2.08
CA SER A 51 -10.24 -5.86 -1.69
C SER A 51 -10.51 -6.12 -0.21
N LYS A 52 -10.97 -7.35 0.09
CA LYS A 52 -11.27 -7.77 1.46
C LYS A 52 -9.97 -7.89 2.25
N LEU A 53 -9.98 -7.39 3.49
CA LEU A 53 -8.84 -7.42 4.39
C LEU A 53 -9.27 -7.66 5.83
N VAL A 54 -8.33 -8.17 6.62
CA VAL A 54 -8.54 -8.39 8.06
C VAL A 54 -7.68 -7.41 8.85
N ILE A 55 -8.32 -6.60 9.70
CA ILE A 55 -7.65 -5.70 10.64
C ILE A 55 -7.56 -6.41 11.99
N LYS A 56 -6.34 -6.54 12.55
CA LYS A 56 -6.08 -7.22 13.83
C LYS A 56 -5.16 -6.39 14.73
N GLY A 57 -4.99 -6.83 15.99
CA GLY A 57 -4.04 -6.24 16.95
C GLY A 57 -4.40 -4.82 17.39
N ASN A 58 -3.37 -3.97 17.57
CA ASN A 58 -3.53 -2.62 18.12
C ASN A 58 -4.47 -1.74 17.29
N THR A 59 -4.42 -1.84 15.96
CA THR A 59 -5.32 -1.08 15.08
C THR A 59 -6.78 -1.51 15.24
N TYR A 60 -7.04 -2.82 15.32
CA TYR A 60 -8.38 -3.33 15.62
C TYR A 60 -8.89 -2.80 16.95
N HIS A 61 -8.07 -2.93 18.01
CA HIS A 61 -8.43 -2.43 19.34
C HIS A 61 -8.75 -0.93 19.31
N TRP A 62 -7.89 -0.12 18.69
CA TRP A 62 -8.09 1.32 18.56
C TRP A 62 -9.39 1.71 17.82
N LEU A 63 -9.70 1.04 16.71
CA LEU A 63 -10.93 1.28 15.96
C LEU A 63 -12.16 0.91 16.79
N SER A 64 -12.14 -0.25 17.46
CA SER A 64 -13.23 -0.70 18.32
C SER A 64 -13.49 0.23 19.49
N GLN A 65 -12.44 0.73 20.16
CA GLN A 65 -12.57 1.73 21.25
C GLN A 65 -13.15 3.06 20.76
N ARG A 66 -13.04 3.36 19.46
CA ARG A 66 -13.63 4.56 18.82
C ARG A 66 -14.99 4.30 18.17
N GLY A 67 -15.58 3.12 18.36
CA GLY A 67 -16.87 2.76 17.78
C GLY A 67 -16.86 2.63 16.24
N ILE A 68 -15.69 2.39 15.64
CA ILE A 68 -15.55 2.18 14.19
C ILE A 68 -15.63 0.68 13.90
N ASP A 69 -16.70 0.24 13.24
CA ASP A 69 -16.86 -1.16 12.82
C ASP A 69 -15.90 -1.49 11.66
N CYS A 70 -14.86 -2.26 11.98
CA CYS A 70 -13.89 -2.72 10.99
C CYS A 70 -14.27 -4.06 10.33
N SER A 71 -15.35 -4.73 10.77
CA SER A 71 -15.82 -5.97 10.14
C SER A 71 -16.28 -5.76 8.70
N ALA A 72 -16.70 -4.54 8.35
CA ALA A 72 -17.07 -4.12 7.00
C ALA A 72 -15.93 -4.27 5.98
N TYR A 73 -14.66 -4.24 6.41
CA TYR A 73 -13.50 -4.41 5.52
C TYR A 73 -13.19 -5.88 5.20
N ALA A 74 -13.73 -6.83 5.98
CA ALA A 74 -13.52 -8.26 5.80
C ALA A 74 -14.59 -8.94 4.94
N LYS A 75 -15.70 -8.23 4.65
CA LYS A 75 -16.89 -8.76 3.96
C LYS A 75 -16.82 -8.64 2.45
#